data_AF-A0A1H0M5X4-F1
#
_entry.id   AF-A0A1H0M5X4-F1
#
_cell.length_a   1.000
_cell.length_b   1.000
_cell.length_c   1.000
_cell.angle_alpha   90.00
_cell.angle_beta   90.00
_cell.angle_gamma   90.00
#
_symmetry.space_group_name_H-M   'P 1'
#
loop_
_entity.id
_entity.type
_entity.pdbx_description
1 polymer ?
#
loop_
_entity_poly.entity_id
_entity_poly.type
_entity_poly.pdbx_seq_one_letter_code
_entity_poly.pdbx_strand_id
1 'polypeptide(L)'
;MIDSVISRKVHEVVPYKELAQMTLGNILPAPAREDLSSIDETADDIEFQRKYLTMESSKAFSAFSFSNEAKGISINSSLISCPCLVIKAVNCDDDDRRGRVTAEHFLAAYKGLWNTTHTGVLVGQRYMETVDTNMDWLKRF
;
A
#
# COMPACT_ATOMS: atom_id res chain seq x y z
N MET A 1 -6.24 4.62 0.52
CA MET A 1 -6.14 3.54 -0.49
C MET A 1 -6.35 2.22 0.24
N ILE A 2 -7.42 1.50 -0.07
CA ILE A 2 -7.67 0.17 0.53
C ILE A 2 -6.92 -0.82 -0.36
N ASP A 3 -5.76 -1.28 0.08
CA ASP A 3 -5.06 -2.37 -0.61
C ASP A 3 -5.96 -3.62 -0.58
N SER A 4 -5.87 -4.50 -1.58
CA SER A 4 -6.61 -5.77 -1.59
C SER A 4 -6.24 -6.69 -0.43
N VAL A 5 -5.10 -6.43 0.25
CA VAL A 5 -4.73 -7.05 1.53
C VAL A 5 -5.74 -6.72 2.64
N ILE A 6 -6.51 -5.64 2.49
CA ILE A 6 -7.43 -5.13 3.51
C ILE A 6 -8.87 -5.67 3.35
N SER A 7 -9.30 -6.15 2.19
CA SER A 7 -10.67 -6.69 2.06
C SER A 7 -10.72 -8.19 2.35
N ARG A 8 -11.41 -8.58 3.43
CA ARG A 8 -11.60 -10.00 3.80
C ARG A 8 -12.22 -10.83 2.67
N LYS A 9 -13.23 -10.27 1.99
CA LYS A 9 -13.97 -10.97 0.93
C LYS A 9 -13.10 -11.23 -0.29
N VAL A 10 -12.27 -10.25 -0.66
CA VAL A 10 -11.32 -10.40 -1.77
C VAL A 10 -10.26 -11.43 -1.40
N HIS A 11 -9.75 -11.38 -0.17
CA HIS A 11 -8.76 -12.33 0.34
C HIS A 11 -9.29 -13.78 0.39
N GLU A 12 -10.55 -13.99 0.77
CA GLU A 12 -11.19 -15.32 0.78
C GLU A 12 -11.30 -15.94 -0.63
N VAL A 13 -11.52 -15.12 -1.67
CA VAL A 13 -11.67 -15.60 -3.06
C VAL A 13 -10.32 -15.73 -3.77
N VAL A 14 -9.42 -14.78 -3.54
CA VAL A 14 -8.09 -14.74 -4.19
C VAL A 14 -7.03 -14.40 -3.14
N PRO A 15 -6.63 -15.40 -2.32
CA PRO A 15 -5.61 -15.18 -1.31
C PRO A 15 -4.26 -14.87 -1.96
N TYR A 16 -3.42 -14.13 -1.25
CA TYR A 16 -2.02 -13.99 -1.62
C TYR A 16 -1.31 -15.31 -1.36
N LYS A 17 -0.67 -15.88 -2.39
CA LYS A 17 0.10 -17.13 -2.29
C LYS A 17 1.32 -16.97 -1.38
N GLU A 18 1.97 -15.82 -1.51
CA GLU A 18 2.99 -15.33 -0.60
C GLU A 18 2.58 -13.89 -0.24
N LEU A 19 2.26 -13.65 1.03
CA LEU A 19 2.30 -12.29 1.53
C LEU A 19 3.78 -11.96 1.61
N ALA A 20 4.22 -10.99 0.79
CA ALA A 20 5.62 -10.60 0.70
C ALA A 20 6.21 -10.62 2.11
N GLN A 21 7.15 -11.55 2.33
CA GLN A 21 7.82 -11.68 3.61
C GLN A 21 8.37 -10.30 3.89
N MET A 22 7.87 -9.66 4.96
CA MET A 22 8.17 -8.27 5.27
C MET A 22 9.68 -8.11 5.20
N THR A 23 10.16 -7.54 4.09
CA THR A 23 11.59 -7.47 3.84
C THR A 23 12.07 -6.33 4.70
N LEU A 24 12.43 -6.64 5.94
CA LEU A 24 13.03 -5.71 6.89
C LEU A 24 14.25 -4.99 6.30
N GLY A 25 14.83 -5.51 5.21
CA GLY A 25 15.91 -4.87 4.45
C GLY A 25 15.55 -3.53 3.80
N ASN A 26 14.26 -3.22 3.62
CA ASN A 26 13.79 -1.92 3.10
C ASN A 26 13.15 -1.03 4.17
N ILE A 27 13.30 -1.36 5.46
CA ILE A 27 13.18 -0.32 6.48
C ILE A 27 14.40 0.58 6.22
N LEU A 28 14.19 1.70 5.53
CA LEU A 28 15.17 2.77 5.50
C LEU A 28 15.53 3.02 6.97
N PRO A 29 16.77 2.73 7.39
CA PRO A 29 17.15 3.03 8.75
C PRO A 29 16.83 4.50 8.99
N ALA A 30 16.41 4.84 10.21
CA ALA A 30 16.31 6.24 10.60
C ALA A 30 17.59 6.95 10.12
N PRO A 31 17.49 8.13 9.48
CA PRO A 31 18.61 8.79 8.82
C PRO A 31 19.88 8.66 9.66
N ALA A 32 20.80 7.83 9.18
CA ALA A 32 22.02 7.57 9.93
C ALA A 32 22.89 8.81 9.80
N ARG A 33 22.93 9.63 10.84
CA ARG A 33 23.94 10.68 10.97
C ARG A 33 25.27 9.97 11.13
N GLU A 34 26.20 10.12 10.17
CA GLU A 34 27.52 9.46 10.23
C GLU A 34 28.41 10.07 11.34
N ASP A 35 28.09 11.29 11.76
CA ASP A 35 28.83 12.04 12.76
C ASP A 35 28.82 11.33 14.13
N LEU A 36 29.98 11.29 14.78
CA LEU A 36 30.17 10.74 16.13
C LEU A 36 30.18 11.83 17.21
N SER A 37 30.15 13.11 16.82
CA SER A 37 30.07 14.27 17.70
C SER A 37 29.62 15.51 16.94
N SER A 38 29.11 16.51 17.68
CA SER A 38 28.84 17.87 17.20
C SER A 38 29.43 18.87 18.18
N ILE A 39 29.52 20.15 17.80
CA ILE A 39 29.91 21.24 18.72
C ILE A 39 28.96 21.32 19.93
N ASP A 40 27.69 20.97 19.73
CA ASP A 40 26.63 21.08 20.74
C ASP A 40 26.15 19.73 21.29
N GLU A 41 26.69 18.60 20.82
CA GLU A 41 26.20 17.26 21.17
C GLU A 41 27.36 16.30 21.48
N THR A 42 27.25 15.60 22.60
CA THR A 42 28.22 14.57 22.99
C THR A 42 27.99 13.26 22.23
N ALA A 43 28.97 12.35 22.27
CA ALA A 43 28.82 11.01 21.69
C ALA A 43 27.63 10.24 22.30
N ASP A 44 27.41 10.40 23.61
CA ASP A 44 26.31 9.76 24.33
C ASP A 44 24.94 10.32 23.88
N ASP A 45 24.85 11.62 23.61
CA ASP A 45 23.63 12.26 23.09
C ASP A 45 23.26 11.71 21.72
N ILE A 46 24.25 11.55 20.84
CA ILE A 46 24.06 11.00 19.49
C ILE A 46 23.68 9.52 19.55
N GLU A 47 24.29 8.73 20.44
CA GLU A 47 23.92 7.32 20.64
C GLU A 47 22.47 7.18 21.14
N PHE A 48 22.09 8.00 22.13
CA PHE A 48 20.73 8.03 22.64
C PHE A 48 19.72 8.38 21.55
N GLN A 49 20.00 9.42 20.75
CA GLN A 49 19.13 9.83 19.64
C GLN A 49 18.97 8.72 18.59
N ARG A 50 20.05 8.03 18.19
CA ARG A 50 19.98 6.90 17.25
C ARG A 50 19.07 5.78 17.78
N LYS A 51 19.22 5.44 19.06
CA LYS A 51 18.39 4.42 19.71
C LYS A 51 16.92 4.85 19.80
N TYR A 52 16.67 6.11 20.16
CA TYR A 52 15.33 6.67 20.24
C TYR A 52 14.63 6.69 18.88
N LEU A 53 15.29 7.19 17.82
CA LEU A 53 14.74 7.22 16.47
C LEU A 53 14.45 5.82 15.93
N THR A 54 15.33 4.85 16.20
CA THR A 54 15.11 3.45 15.82
C THR A 54 13.88 2.88 16.53
N MET A 55 13.75 3.14 17.84
CA MET A 55 12.60 2.69 18.63
C MET A 55 11.29 3.30 18.12
N GLU A 56 11.23 4.61 17.94
CA GLU A 56 10.01 5.30 17.49
C GLU A 56 9.65 4.94 16.05
N SER A 57 10.63 4.78 15.16
CA SER A 57 10.39 4.30 13.79
C SER A 57 9.82 2.88 13.78
N SER A 58 10.33 1.99 14.64
CA SER A 58 9.80 0.63 14.80
C SER A 58 8.38 0.62 15.35
N LYS A 59 8.08 1.45 16.36
CA LYS A 59 6.72 1.62 16.89
C LYS A 59 5.76 2.12 15.83
N ALA A 60 6.13 3.18 15.12
CA ALA A 60 5.32 3.71 14.03
C ALA A 60 5.04 2.62 12.99
N PHE A 61 6.09 1.91 12.56
CA PHE A 61 5.98 0.81 11.61
C PHE A 61 5.03 -0.30 12.08
N SER A 62 5.13 -0.73 13.33
CA SER A 62 4.24 -1.74 13.90
C SER A 62 2.77 -1.32 13.95
N ALA A 63 2.49 -0.01 14.03
CA ALA A 63 1.13 0.51 14.10
C ALA A 63 0.40 0.49 12.74
N PHE A 64 1.12 0.52 11.62
CA PHE A 64 0.53 0.49 10.28
C PHE A 64 0.92 -0.76 9.46
N SER A 65 1.82 -1.59 9.96
CA SER A 65 2.17 -2.87 9.35
C SER A 65 1.12 -3.92 9.69
N PHE A 66 0.31 -4.29 8.72
CA PHE A 66 -0.67 -5.36 8.87
C PHE A 66 0.04 -6.72 8.74
N SER A 67 -0.05 -7.54 9.79
CA SER A 67 0.55 -8.89 9.79
C SER A 67 -0.22 -9.84 8.87
N ASN A 68 0.42 -10.95 8.51
CA ASN A 68 -0.17 -12.03 7.70
C ASN A 68 -1.42 -12.68 8.33
N GLU A 69 -1.67 -12.42 9.61
CA GLU A 69 -2.83 -12.91 10.36
C GLU A 69 -4.05 -11.98 10.23
N ALA A 70 -3.86 -10.76 9.72
CA ALA A 70 -4.95 -9.86 9.40
C ALA A 70 -5.70 -10.43 8.18
N LYS A 71 -6.73 -11.25 8.42
CA LYS A 71 -7.65 -11.84 7.43
C LYS A 71 -8.53 -10.79 6.73
N GLY A 72 -8.02 -9.59 6.53
CA GLY A 72 -8.75 -8.43 6.05
C GLY A 72 -9.85 -7.91 6.99
N ILE A 73 -10.26 -6.70 6.70
CA ILE A 73 -11.43 -6.00 7.22
C ILE A 73 -12.66 -6.46 6.44
N SER A 74 -13.74 -6.71 7.16
CA SER A 74 -15.03 -7.03 6.58
C SER A 74 -15.68 -5.75 6.06
N ILE A 75 -15.85 -5.63 4.74
CA ILE A 75 -16.54 -4.48 4.12
C ILE A 75 -17.95 -4.89 3.73
N ASN A 76 -18.96 -4.11 4.12
CA ASN A 76 -20.33 -4.25 3.65
C ASN A 76 -20.56 -3.35 2.43
N SER A 77 -20.55 -3.95 1.24
CA SER A 77 -20.68 -3.20 0.00
C SER A 77 -22.08 -2.67 -0.27
N SER A 78 -23.12 -3.19 0.40
CA SER A 78 -24.48 -2.65 0.22
C SER A 78 -24.64 -1.22 0.73
N LEU A 79 -23.69 -0.74 1.55
CA LEU A 79 -23.64 0.65 2.04
C LEU A 79 -22.93 1.60 1.08
N ILE A 80 -22.28 1.09 0.04
CA ILE A 80 -21.62 1.90 -1.00
C ILE A 80 -22.69 2.27 -2.04
N SER A 81 -23.19 3.50 -1.96
CA SER A 81 -24.25 4.00 -2.85
C SER A 81 -23.73 4.87 -4.00
N CYS A 82 -22.46 5.26 -3.99
CA CYS A 82 -21.85 6.06 -5.03
C CYS A 82 -21.28 5.17 -6.15
N PRO A 83 -21.27 5.67 -7.41
CA PRO A 83 -20.50 5.04 -8.47
C PRO A 83 -19.03 4.91 -8.04
N CYS A 84 -18.44 3.75 -8.29
CA CYS A 84 -17.06 3.46 -7.91
C CYS A 84 -16.23 3.01 -9.12
N LEU A 85 -14.93 3.29 -9.07
CA LEU A 85 -13.93 2.83 -10.04
C LEU A 85 -12.75 2.22 -9.28
N VAL A 86 -12.33 1.04 -9.72
CA VAL A 86 -11.13 0.35 -9.24
C VAL A 86 -10.08 0.38 -10.35
N ILE A 87 -8.98 1.08 -10.12
CA ILE A 87 -7.79 1.05 -10.98
C ILE A 87 -6.71 0.25 -10.25
N LYS A 88 -6.20 -0.80 -10.90
CA LYS A 88 -5.28 -1.77 -10.29
C LYS A 88 -3.96 -1.83 -11.07
N ALA A 89 -2.85 -1.78 -10.34
CA ALA A 89 -1.54 -2.17 -10.88
C ALA A 89 -1.50 -3.70 -11.01
N VAL A 90 -1.23 -4.21 -12.21
CA VAL A 90 -1.27 -5.64 -12.50
C VAL A 90 0.11 -6.10 -12.97
N ASN A 91 0.75 -6.98 -12.20
CA ASN A 91 2.01 -7.63 -12.60
C ASN A 91 1.85 -9.13 -12.88
N CYS A 92 0.73 -9.72 -12.49
CA CYS A 92 0.41 -11.13 -12.77
C CYS A 92 -1.11 -11.35 -12.81
N ASP A 93 -1.52 -12.53 -13.27
CA ASP A 93 -2.94 -12.90 -13.34
C ASP A 93 -3.65 -12.84 -11.99
N ASP A 94 -2.95 -13.19 -10.89
CA ASP A 94 -3.51 -13.10 -9.55
C ASP A 94 -3.81 -11.63 -9.15
N ASP A 95 -3.00 -10.66 -9.59
CA ASP A 95 -3.27 -9.23 -9.37
C ASP A 95 -4.51 -8.76 -10.12
N ASP A 96 -4.65 -9.16 -11.39
CA ASP A 96 -5.82 -8.81 -12.21
C ASP A 96 -7.08 -9.43 -11.61
N ARG A 97 -7.01 -10.71 -11.23
CA ARG A 97 -8.13 -11.42 -10.60
C ARG A 97 -8.54 -10.77 -9.29
N ARG A 98 -7.59 -10.39 -8.43
CA ARG A 98 -7.87 -9.61 -7.20
C ARG A 98 -8.54 -8.28 -7.50
N GLY A 99 -8.05 -7.57 -8.53
CA GLY A 99 -8.63 -6.31 -8.99
C GLY A 99 -10.10 -6.46 -9.39
N ARG A 100 -10.42 -7.47 -10.21
CA ARG A 100 -11.79 -7.77 -10.65
C ARG A 100 -12.72 -8.13 -9.48
N VAL A 101 -12.30 -9.03 -8.60
CA VAL A 101 -13.09 -9.41 -7.42
C VAL A 101 -13.32 -8.20 -6.49
N THR A 102 -12.33 -7.31 -6.38
CA THR A 102 -12.51 -6.06 -5.62
C THR A 102 -13.56 -5.17 -6.26
N ALA A 103 -13.53 -5.02 -7.59
CA ALA A 103 -14.50 -4.23 -8.32
C ALA A 103 -15.91 -4.83 -8.22
N GLU A 104 -16.05 -6.14 -8.39
CA GLU A 104 -17.32 -6.86 -8.20
C GLU A 104 -17.87 -6.65 -6.79
N HIS A 105 -17.04 -6.83 -5.76
CA HIS A 105 -17.47 -6.65 -4.37
C HIS A 105 -17.93 -5.22 -4.11
N PHE A 106 -17.34 -4.21 -4.73
CA PHE A 106 -17.73 -2.80 -4.58
C PHE A 106 -18.73 -2.30 -5.63
N LEU A 107 -19.27 -3.17 -6.49
CA LEU A 107 -20.15 -2.78 -7.60
C LEU A 107 -19.51 -1.68 -8.48
N ALA A 108 -18.20 -1.75 -8.65
CA ALA A 108 -17.38 -0.74 -9.28
C ALA A 108 -17.01 -1.10 -10.73
N ALA A 109 -16.73 -0.09 -11.55
CA ALA A 109 -16.01 -0.29 -12.80
C ALA A 109 -14.56 -0.73 -12.52
N TYR A 110 -13.94 -1.45 -13.45
CA TYR A 110 -12.59 -1.98 -13.29
C TYR A 110 -11.66 -1.60 -14.43
N LYS A 111 -10.43 -1.19 -14.10
CA LYS A 111 -9.31 -1.02 -15.03
C LYS A 111 -8.03 -1.63 -14.44
N GLY A 112 -7.58 -2.74 -15.02
CA GLY A 112 -6.25 -3.29 -14.78
C GLY A 112 -5.21 -2.64 -15.69
N LEU A 113 -4.15 -2.07 -15.11
CA LEU A 113 -2.99 -1.56 -15.83
C LEU A 113 -1.88 -2.61 -15.73
N TRP A 114 -1.63 -3.34 -16.82
CA TRP A 114 -0.63 -4.41 -16.88
C TRP A 114 0.82 -3.90 -16.89
N ASN A 115 1.75 -4.71 -16.41
CA ASN A 115 3.19 -4.42 -16.36
C ASN A 115 3.50 -3.11 -15.62
N THR A 116 2.86 -2.89 -14.48
CA THR A 116 3.09 -1.68 -13.68
C THR A 116 3.10 -1.98 -12.19
N THR A 117 3.87 -1.20 -11.45
CA THR A 117 3.93 -1.26 -10.00
C THR A 117 2.85 -0.38 -9.37
N HIS A 118 2.62 -0.56 -8.06
CA HIS A 118 1.75 0.30 -7.26
C HIS A 118 2.13 1.80 -7.41
N THR A 119 3.41 2.11 -7.32
CA THR A 119 3.93 3.48 -7.53
C THR A 119 3.78 3.93 -8.97
N GLY A 120 3.91 3.01 -9.94
CA GLY A 120 3.72 3.26 -11.37
C GLY A 120 2.34 3.80 -11.75
N VAL A 121 1.30 3.42 -11.00
CA VAL A 121 -0.08 3.92 -11.17
C VAL A 121 -0.26 5.31 -10.56
N LEU A 122 0.40 5.61 -9.44
CA LEU A 122 0.18 6.83 -8.67
C LEU A 122 1.01 8.02 -9.19
N VAL A 123 2.31 7.82 -9.37
CA VAL A 123 3.28 8.89 -9.65
C VAL A 123 4.37 8.47 -10.65
N GLY A 124 4.31 7.24 -11.15
CA GLY A 124 5.32 6.69 -12.04
C GLY A 124 4.86 6.62 -13.50
N GLN A 125 5.41 5.67 -14.24
CA GLN A 125 5.35 5.59 -15.71
C GLN A 125 3.94 5.63 -16.34
N ARG A 126 2.88 5.24 -15.61
CA ARG A 126 1.50 5.19 -16.13
C ARG A 126 0.54 6.13 -15.39
N TYR A 127 1.07 7.13 -14.69
CA TYR A 127 0.22 8.07 -13.95
C TYR A 127 -0.76 8.80 -14.89
N MET A 128 -0.31 9.23 -16.08
CA MET A 128 -1.17 9.92 -17.05
C MET A 128 -2.36 9.07 -17.48
N GLU A 129 -2.14 7.79 -17.76
CA GLU A 129 -3.21 6.88 -18.16
C GLU A 129 -4.21 6.62 -17.02
N THR A 130 -3.74 6.67 -15.77
CA THR A 130 -4.59 6.63 -14.58
C THR A 130 -5.44 7.90 -14.48
N VAL A 131 -4.84 9.07 -14.71
CA VAL A 131 -5.55 10.35 -14.77
C VAL A 131 -6.60 10.35 -15.88
N ASP A 132 -6.22 9.97 -17.10
CA ASP A 132 -7.13 9.90 -18.25
C ASP A 132 -8.30 8.94 -17.99
N THR A 133 -8.02 7.75 -17.42
CA THR A 133 -9.07 6.80 -17.03
C THR A 133 -10.04 7.41 -16.02
N ASN A 134 -9.54 8.13 -15.01
CA ASN A 134 -10.40 8.82 -14.05
C ASN A 134 -11.25 9.90 -14.73
N MET A 135 -10.65 10.74 -15.56
CA MET A 135 -11.36 11.82 -16.24
C MET A 135 -12.43 11.28 -17.18
N ASP A 136 -12.14 10.24 -17.96
CA ASP A 136 -13.10 9.62 -18.88
C ASP A 136 -14.21 8.85 -18.16
N TRP A 137 -13.94 8.32 -16.98
CA TRP A 137 -14.96 7.70 -16.14
C TRP A 137 -15.86 8.76 -15.50
N LEU A 138 -15.27 9.83 -14.97
CA LEU A 138 -16.01 10.95 -14.36
C LEU A 138 -16.92 11.66 -15.36
N LYS A 139 -16.50 11.83 -16.62
CA LYS A 139 -17.34 12.43 -17.69
C LYS A 139 -18.66 11.70 -17.95
N ARG A 140 -18.85 10.48 -17.43
CA ARG A 140 -20.07 9.68 -17.62
C ARG A 140 -21.16 10.03 -16.61
N PHE A 141 -20.85 10.89 -15.63
CA PHE A 141 -21.72 11.32 -14.53
C PHE A 141 -21.72 12.85 -14.43
#